data_AF-A0A353FC60-F1
#
_entry.id   AF-A0A353FC60-F1
#
_cell.length_a   1.000
_cell.length_b   1.000
_cell.length_c   1.000
_cell.angle_alpha   90.00
_cell.angle_beta   90.00
_cell.angle_gamma   90.00
#
_symmetry.space_group_name_H-M   'P 1'
#
loop_
_entity.id
_entity.type
_entity.pdbx_description
1 polymer ?
#
loop_
_entity_poly.entity_id
_entity_poly.type
_entity_poly.pdbx_seq_one_letter_code
_entity_poly.pdbx_strand_id
1 'polypeptide(L)'
;MSSSRRSTSPSYWLLLAALPFLLVAGWCGIQAYKHANERATVMEQFSVVNDVYYGLLSVNAWEGQLEEMLRNQIHDFELTEEQDSLLREEISQLLYDMLDELEVMIQEDDGSFKKKLRKLAVNVFVDKEGLREKVPVFTERIMDNLTSEASKERLKGIASEQLDEFVGKIYDNRDSLNIRPLFQMYNVDSRSAFNEAAKKKAAALERTTYNYAFVLLGICLLFLLGWFFIMPRYRFQKPYFLSCVALALITLLTGLASPMIEIDARISELDLVLLEQHIRFTDQILFYRSKSILEVVQILLDTGKFDSMLVGSLILAFSVILPFSKLSCNALFLLVKKVRKNVVIHWLAYKSGKWSMADVMVVAIFMSYVGFSGIMDDQLSSLNRDTEAVTSITTNLTSLRPGFYLFMAFVLFSLVLSSLLKEVLKREEKLEA
;
A
#
# COMPACT_ATOMS: atom_id res chain seq x y z
N MET A 1 -16.95 74.69 -9.88
CA MET A 1 -17.13 73.30 -10.33
C MET A 1 -15.82 72.80 -10.93
N SER A 2 -14.98 72.11 -10.15
CA SER A 2 -13.83 71.36 -10.67
C SER A 2 -13.99 69.90 -10.28
N SER A 3 -14.55 69.10 -11.19
CA SER A 3 -14.68 67.66 -11.00
C SER A 3 -13.30 67.04 -11.15
N SER A 4 -12.70 66.64 -10.04
CA SER A 4 -11.52 65.79 -10.01
C SER A 4 -11.89 64.43 -10.61
N ARG A 5 -11.63 64.23 -11.91
CA ARG A 5 -11.58 62.90 -12.50
C ARG A 5 -10.47 62.14 -11.77
N ARG A 6 -10.86 61.28 -10.82
CA ARG A 6 -10.01 60.22 -10.28
C ARG A 6 -9.58 59.38 -11.47
N SER A 7 -8.39 59.65 -12.02
CA SER A 7 -7.80 58.78 -13.02
C SER A 7 -7.52 57.44 -12.34
N THR A 8 -8.38 56.46 -12.54
CA THR A 8 -8.07 55.08 -12.18
C THR A 8 -6.82 54.72 -12.96
N SER A 9 -5.70 54.59 -12.25
CA SER A 9 -4.41 54.29 -12.86
C SER A 9 -4.53 53.02 -13.70
N PRO A 10 -4.01 52.98 -14.95
CA PRO A 10 -4.06 51.78 -15.79
C PRO A 10 -3.48 50.53 -15.11
N SER A 11 -2.67 50.68 -14.05
CA SER A 11 -2.14 49.59 -13.23
C SER A 11 -3.19 48.73 -12.52
N TYR A 12 -4.38 49.26 -12.20
CA TYR A 12 -5.44 48.49 -11.54
C TYR A 12 -6.08 47.46 -12.48
N TRP A 13 -6.10 47.73 -13.79
CA TRP A 13 -6.67 46.82 -14.79
C TRP A 13 -5.87 45.52 -14.94
N LEU A 14 -4.55 45.55 -14.72
CA LEU A 14 -3.72 44.35 -14.75
C LEU A 14 -3.94 43.45 -13.53
N LEU A 15 -4.12 44.02 -12.34
CA LEU A 15 -4.50 43.25 -11.16
C LEU A 15 -5.86 42.59 -11.36
N LEU A 16 -6.79 43.31 -11.97
CA LEU A 16 -8.13 42.82 -12.27
C LEU A 16 -8.10 41.72 -13.35
N ALA A 17 -7.21 41.82 -14.34
CA ALA A 17 -6.99 40.80 -15.35
C ALA A 17 -6.25 39.56 -14.82
N ALA A 18 -5.37 39.71 -13.83
CA ALA A 18 -4.65 38.60 -13.20
C ALA A 18 -5.50 37.85 -12.15
N LEU A 19 -6.47 38.53 -11.54
CA LEU A 19 -7.37 37.97 -10.52
C LEU A 19 -8.05 36.65 -10.93
N PRO A 20 -8.69 36.51 -12.11
CA PRO A 20 -9.33 35.25 -12.49
C PRO A 20 -8.33 34.09 -12.54
N PHE A 21 -7.12 34.30 -13.04
CA PHE A 21 -6.08 33.27 -13.07
C PHE A 21 -5.63 32.86 -11.67
N LEU A 22 -5.51 33.81 -10.73
CA LEU A 22 -5.19 33.51 -9.33
C LEU A 22 -6.31 32.74 -8.63
N LEU A 23 -7.57 33.07 -8.91
CA LEU A 23 -8.72 32.33 -8.38
C LEU A 23 -8.77 30.91 -8.93
N VAL A 24 -8.54 30.72 -10.23
CA VAL A 24 -8.42 29.39 -10.84
C VAL A 24 -7.24 28.63 -10.24
N ALA A 25 -6.08 29.27 -10.07
CA ALA A 25 -4.92 28.63 -9.45
C ALA A 25 -5.20 28.20 -8.00
N GLY A 26 -5.84 29.06 -7.19
CA GLY A 26 -6.24 28.72 -5.83
C GLY A 26 -7.23 27.58 -5.78
N TRP A 27 -8.24 27.60 -6.66
CA TRP A 27 -9.21 26.52 -6.80
C TRP A 27 -8.55 25.19 -7.20
N CYS A 28 -7.72 25.20 -8.25
CA CYS A 28 -6.97 24.03 -8.69
C CYS A 28 -6.04 23.51 -7.59
N GLY A 29 -5.39 24.40 -6.83
CA GLY A 29 -4.54 24.03 -5.70
C GLY A 29 -5.32 23.31 -4.60
N ILE A 30 -6.51 23.79 -4.23
CA ILE A 30 -7.37 23.15 -3.24
C ILE A 30 -7.86 21.78 -3.75
N GLN A 31 -8.29 21.70 -5.02
CA GLN A 31 -8.76 20.43 -5.59
C GLN A 31 -7.63 19.40 -5.71
N ALA A 32 -6.43 19.83 -6.13
CA ALA A 32 -5.25 18.97 -6.18
C ALA A 32 -4.93 18.43 -4.78
N TYR A 33 -4.90 19.28 -3.76
CA TYR A 33 -4.69 18.86 -2.38
C TYR A 33 -5.75 17.84 -1.90
N LYS A 34 -7.03 18.16 -2.10
CA LYS A 34 -8.14 17.31 -1.66
C LYS A 34 -8.07 15.92 -2.31
N HIS A 35 -7.92 15.86 -3.63
CA HIS A 35 -7.88 14.59 -4.36
C HIS A 35 -6.60 13.80 -4.07
N ALA A 36 -5.45 14.47 -3.90
CA ALA A 36 -4.21 13.81 -3.51
C ALA A 36 -4.33 13.15 -2.14
N ASN A 37 -4.92 13.85 -1.17
CA ASN A 37 -5.11 13.32 0.18
C ASN A 37 -6.17 12.20 0.22
N GLU A 38 -7.27 12.36 -0.51
CA GLU A 38 -8.28 11.30 -0.63
C GLU A 38 -7.69 10.03 -1.25
N ARG A 39 -6.85 10.17 -2.29
CA ARG A 39 -6.12 9.03 -2.88
C ARG A 39 -5.21 8.36 -1.85
N ALA A 40 -4.46 9.15 -1.08
CA ALA A 40 -3.58 8.62 -0.04
C ALA A 40 -4.37 7.82 1.01
N THR A 41 -5.54 8.31 1.43
CA THR A 41 -6.44 7.58 2.34
C THR A 41 -6.97 6.29 1.73
N VAL A 42 -7.41 6.31 0.46
CA VAL A 42 -7.89 5.10 -0.23
C VAL A 42 -6.79 4.05 -0.28
N MET A 43 -5.56 4.45 -0.58
CA MET A 43 -4.43 3.54 -0.65
C MET A 43 -3.94 3.07 0.73
N GLU A 44 -4.09 3.88 1.78
CA GLU A 44 -3.86 3.44 3.16
C GLU A 44 -4.90 2.40 3.61
N GLN A 45 -6.16 2.57 3.21
CA GLN A 45 -7.19 1.55 3.43
C GLN A 45 -6.92 0.29 2.60
N PHE A 46 -6.49 0.45 1.35
CA PHE A 46 -6.03 -0.65 0.50
C PHE A 46 -4.90 -1.42 1.17
N SER A 47 -3.95 -0.73 1.81
CA SER A 47 -2.86 -1.38 2.50
C SER A 47 -3.24 -2.09 3.77
N VAL A 48 -4.22 -1.59 4.52
CA VAL A 48 -4.72 -2.30 5.70
C VAL A 48 -5.41 -3.61 5.30
N VAL A 49 -6.25 -3.61 4.27
CA VAL A 49 -6.92 -4.84 3.80
C VAL A 49 -5.92 -5.84 3.23
N ASN A 50 -4.88 -5.33 2.56
CA ASN A 50 -3.88 -6.16 1.91
C ASN A 50 -2.59 -6.33 2.70
N ASP A 51 -2.61 -6.00 3.99
CA ASP A 51 -1.46 -6.19 4.86
C ASP A 51 -1.11 -7.68 4.92
N VAL A 52 0.19 -7.97 4.91
CA VAL A 52 0.74 -9.32 5.04
C VAL A 52 0.21 -10.03 6.30
N TYR A 53 -0.10 -9.27 7.35
CA TYR A 53 -0.74 -9.79 8.56
C TYR A 53 -2.08 -10.47 8.30
N TYR A 54 -2.93 -9.91 7.42
CA TYR A 54 -4.25 -10.44 7.08
C TYR A 54 -4.25 -11.34 5.83
N GLY A 55 -3.07 -11.69 5.31
CA GLY A 55 -2.93 -12.63 4.21
C GLY A 55 -1.96 -13.71 4.59
N LEU A 56 -0.71 -13.60 4.13
CA LEU A 56 0.31 -14.63 4.32
C LEU A 56 0.53 -15.05 5.79
N LEU A 57 0.38 -14.13 6.76
CA LEU A 57 0.58 -14.43 8.18
C LEU A 57 -0.72 -14.73 8.94
N SER A 58 -1.86 -14.71 8.24
CA SER A 58 -3.17 -14.98 8.87
C SER A 58 -3.50 -16.46 8.83
N VAL A 59 -3.97 -16.98 9.95
CA VAL A 59 -4.43 -18.37 10.05
C VAL A 59 -5.64 -18.59 9.15
N ASN A 60 -6.57 -17.63 9.09
CA ASN A 60 -7.78 -17.73 8.28
C ASN A 60 -7.50 -17.80 6.77
N ALA A 61 -6.49 -17.07 6.26
CA ALA A 61 -6.17 -17.15 4.84
C ALA A 61 -5.56 -18.51 4.49
N TRP A 62 -4.72 -19.07 5.37
CA TRP A 62 -4.18 -20.42 5.21
C TRP A 62 -5.25 -21.49 5.35
N GLU A 63 -6.16 -21.36 6.30
CA GLU A 63 -7.32 -22.24 6.48
C GLU A 63 -8.12 -22.35 5.18
N GLY A 64 -8.52 -21.22 4.58
CA GLY A 64 -9.29 -21.25 3.32
C GLY A 64 -8.52 -21.88 2.15
N GLN A 65 -7.23 -21.57 2.00
CA GLN A 65 -6.40 -22.16 0.94
C GLN A 65 -6.18 -23.67 1.14
N LEU A 66 -5.95 -24.10 2.38
CA LEU A 66 -5.75 -25.51 2.72
C LEU A 66 -7.04 -26.30 2.66
N GLU A 67 -8.17 -25.73 3.06
CA GLU A 67 -9.50 -26.36 2.93
C GLU A 67 -9.80 -26.64 1.46
N GLU A 68 -9.64 -25.65 0.58
CA GLU A 68 -9.85 -25.81 -0.86
C GLU A 68 -8.93 -26.88 -1.45
N MET A 69 -7.63 -26.84 -1.11
CA MET A 69 -6.65 -27.83 -1.55
C MET A 69 -6.99 -29.24 -1.07
N LEU A 70 -7.28 -29.42 0.22
CA LEU A 70 -7.59 -30.72 0.81
C LEU A 70 -8.92 -31.26 0.31
N ARG A 71 -9.94 -30.41 0.10
CA ARG A 71 -11.20 -30.84 -0.52
C ARG A 71 -10.98 -31.38 -1.92
N ASN A 72 -10.16 -30.72 -2.73
CA ASN A 72 -9.82 -31.19 -4.08
C ASN A 72 -9.08 -32.54 -4.00
N GLN A 73 -8.10 -32.67 -3.11
CA GLN A 73 -7.37 -33.94 -2.91
C GLN A 73 -8.27 -35.08 -2.41
N ILE A 74 -9.22 -34.81 -1.51
CA ILE A 74 -10.20 -35.80 -1.06
C ILE A 74 -11.12 -36.20 -2.23
N HIS A 75 -11.55 -35.24 -3.05
CA HIS A 75 -12.40 -35.50 -4.20
C HIS A 75 -11.70 -36.35 -5.25
N ASP A 76 -10.43 -36.05 -5.55
CA ASP A 76 -9.63 -36.70 -6.58
C ASP A 76 -8.89 -37.96 -6.07
N PHE A 77 -9.09 -38.32 -4.79
CA PHE A 77 -8.42 -39.47 -4.19
C PHE A 77 -8.73 -40.78 -4.93
N GLU A 78 -7.66 -41.40 -5.43
CA GLU A 78 -7.61 -42.75 -5.97
C GLU A 78 -6.40 -43.50 -5.37
N LEU A 79 -6.56 -44.80 -5.13
CA LEU A 79 -5.47 -45.64 -4.64
C LEU A 79 -4.52 -45.97 -5.80
N THR A 80 -3.25 -45.64 -5.64
CA THR A 80 -2.21 -46.11 -6.56
C THR A 80 -1.96 -47.61 -6.37
N GLU A 81 -1.46 -48.30 -7.40
CA GLU A 81 -1.17 -49.75 -7.33
C GLU A 81 -0.21 -50.11 -6.18
N GLU A 82 0.77 -49.25 -5.88
CA GLU A 82 1.67 -49.44 -4.74
C GLU A 82 0.92 -49.32 -3.40
N GLN A 83 0.06 -48.32 -3.24
CA GLN A 83 -0.75 -48.14 -2.03
C GLN A 83 -1.77 -49.26 -1.82
N ASP A 84 -2.37 -49.75 -2.90
CA ASP A 84 -3.27 -50.91 -2.89
C ASP A 84 -2.53 -52.17 -2.41
N SER A 85 -1.30 -52.39 -2.88
CA SER A 85 -0.47 -53.52 -2.47
C SER A 85 -0.04 -53.47 -0.99
N LEU A 86 0.34 -52.28 -0.50
CA LEU A 86 0.72 -52.07 0.91
C LEU A 86 -0.48 -52.25 1.84
N LEU A 87 -1.65 -51.73 1.47
CA LEU A 87 -2.89 -51.93 2.24
C LEU A 87 -3.30 -53.42 2.29
N ARG A 88 -3.14 -54.15 1.19
CA ARG A 88 -3.34 -55.61 1.16
C ARG A 88 -2.43 -56.33 2.14
N GLU A 89 -1.16 -55.93 2.20
CA GLU A 89 -0.19 -56.54 3.10
C GLU A 89 -0.52 -56.24 4.57
N GLU A 90 -0.81 -54.98 4.90
CA GLU A 90 -1.16 -54.53 6.26
C GLU A 90 -2.47 -55.19 6.76
N ILE A 91 -3.50 -55.24 5.92
CA ILE A 91 -4.78 -55.91 6.25
C ILE A 91 -4.56 -57.41 6.44
N SER A 92 -3.73 -58.03 5.60
CA SER A 92 -3.40 -59.44 5.76
C SER A 92 -2.67 -59.70 7.07
N GLN A 93 -1.69 -58.86 7.42
CA GLN A 93 -0.97 -58.95 8.70
C GLN A 93 -1.91 -58.75 9.89
N LEU A 94 -2.77 -57.73 9.87
CA LEU A 94 -3.76 -57.51 10.92
C LEU A 94 -4.69 -58.73 11.09
N LEU A 95 -5.14 -59.35 9.99
CA LEU A 95 -5.97 -60.56 10.05
C LEU A 95 -5.19 -61.76 10.63
N TYR A 96 -3.91 -61.90 10.29
CA TYR A 96 -3.05 -62.91 10.90
C TYR A 96 -2.83 -62.65 12.40
N ASP A 97 -2.55 -61.41 12.79
CA ASP A 97 -2.34 -61.01 14.18
C ASP A 97 -3.62 -61.20 15.02
N MET A 98 -4.79 -60.85 14.47
CA MET A 98 -6.07 -61.11 15.12
C MET A 98 -6.34 -62.60 15.29
N LEU A 99 -5.94 -63.44 14.32
CA LEU A 99 -6.04 -64.90 14.46
C LEU A 99 -5.08 -65.43 15.53
N ASP A 100 -3.88 -64.86 15.63
CA ASP A 100 -2.86 -65.23 16.61
C ASP A 100 -3.26 -64.78 18.03
N GLU A 101 -3.83 -63.59 18.18
CA GLU A 101 -4.37 -63.10 19.45
C GLU A 101 -5.59 -63.92 19.91
N LEU A 102 -6.46 -64.32 18.98
CA LEU A 102 -7.54 -65.28 19.27
C LEU A 102 -6.99 -66.64 19.71
N GLU A 103 -5.87 -67.10 19.15
CA GLU A 103 -5.22 -68.35 19.56
C GLU A 103 -4.66 -68.24 20.99
N VAL A 104 -4.01 -67.11 21.33
CA VAL A 104 -3.49 -66.83 22.67
C VAL A 104 -4.62 -66.74 23.70
N MET A 105 -5.69 -65.98 23.41
CA MET A 105 -6.85 -65.83 24.29
C MET A 105 -7.60 -67.16 24.54
N ILE A 106 -7.53 -68.12 23.61
CA ILE A 106 -8.13 -69.45 23.77
C ILE A 106 -7.20 -70.40 24.54
N GLN A 107 -5.88 -70.18 24.49
CA GLN A 107 -4.88 -70.95 25.23
C GLN A 107 -4.72 -70.49 26.69
N GLU A 108 -5.00 -69.22 27.01
CA GLU A 108 -5.05 -68.73 28.39
C GLU A 108 -6.31 -69.26 29.13
N ASP A 109 -6.08 -70.22 30.03
CA ASP A 109 -7.09 -71.03 30.73
C ASP A 109 -7.75 -70.28 31.90
N ASP A 110 -8.70 -69.39 31.61
CA ASP A 110 -9.60 -68.84 32.64
C ASP A 110 -10.89 -69.66 32.77
N GLY A 111 -10.96 -70.43 33.86
CA GLY A 111 -11.90 -71.52 34.13
C GLY A 111 -13.41 -71.19 34.16
N SER A 112 -13.84 -69.97 33.82
CA SER A 112 -15.26 -69.56 33.84
C SER A 112 -15.93 -69.60 32.45
N PHE A 113 -15.16 -69.58 31.36
CA PHE A 113 -15.67 -69.45 29.98
C PHE A 113 -15.80 -70.81 29.22
N LYS A 114 -15.68 -71.93 29.94
CA LYS A 114 -15.29 -73.25 29.41
C LYS A 114 -16.37 -74.09 28.73
N LYS A 115 -17.65 -73.70 28.73
CA LYS A 115 -18.75 -74.56 28.19
C LYS A 115 -19.47 -74.03 26.95
N LYS A 116 -19.59 -72.71 26.79
CA LYS A 116 -20.22 -72.10 25.60
C LYS A 116 -19.22 -71.90 24.46
N LEU A 117 -17.97 -71.55 24.77
CA LEU A 117 -16.92 -71.40 23.76
C LEU A 117 -16.33 -72.71 23.28
N ARG A 118 -16.31 -73.77 24.09
CA ARG A 118 -15.77 -75.07 23.65
C ARG A 118 -16.53 -75.68 22.46
N LYS A 119 -17.82 -75.40 22.28
CA LYS A 119 -18.57 -75.83 21.09
C LYS A 119 -18.29 -74.97 19.84
N LEU A 120 -17.99 -73.69 20.03
CA LEU A 120 -17.62 -72.76 18.96
C LEU A 120 -16.16 -72.98 18.54
N ALA A 121 -15.25 -73.00 19.52
CA ALA A 121 -13.81 -73.21 19.36
C ALA A 121 -13.48 -74.58 18.76
N VAL A 122 -14.15 -75.67 19.17
CA VAL A 122 -13.87 -77.01 18.58
C VAL A 122 -14.29 -77.10 17.11
N ASN A 123 -15.31 -76.36 16.66
CA ASN A 123 -15.67 -76.31 15.24
C ASN A 123 -14.75 -75.41 14.40
N VAL A 124 -14.17 -74.38 15.01
CA VAL A 124 -13.23 -73.44 14.36
C VAL A 124 -11.80 -74.01 14.36
N PHE A 125 -11.40 -74.76 15.39
CA PHE A 125 -10.06 -75.35 15.56
C PHE A 125 -9.79 -76.55 14.64
N VAL A 126 -10.85 -77.22 14.14
CA VAL A 126 -10.70 -78.31 13.15
C VAL A 126 -10.39 -77.77 11.75
N ASP A 127 -10.59 -76.47 11.51
CA ASP A 127 -10.28 -75.77 10.24
C ASP A 127 -9.15 -74.71 10.43
N LYS A 128 -8.18 -74.99 11.31
CA LYS A 128 -7.05 -74.08 11.63
C LYS A 128 -6.26 -73.65 10.39
N GLU A 129 -5.95 -74.60 9.52
CA GLU A 129 -5.29 -74.34 8.23
C GLU A 129 -6.28 -73.70 7.24
N GLY A 130 -7.54 -74.14 7.23
CA GLY A 130 -8.57 -73.63 6.33
C GLY A 130 -9.00 -72.18 6.58
N LEU A 131 -8.79 -71.62 7.78
CA LEU A 131 -9.05 -70.20 8.10
C LEU A 131 -7.87 -69.31 7.75
N ARG A 132 -6.63 -69.71 8.07
CA ARG A 132 -5.42 -69.00 7.63
C ARG A 132 -5.28 -69.02 6.11
N GLU A 133 -5.62 -70.13 5.45
CA GLU A 133 -5.62 -70.26 3.99
C GLU A 133 -6.67 -69.36 3.31
N LYS A 134 -7.72 -68.95 4.04
CA LYS A 134 -8.74 -68.02 3.55
C LYS A 134 -8.42 -66.55 3.84
N VAL A 135 -7.39 -66.23 4.62
CA VAL A 135 -6.98 -64.83 4.89
C VAL A 135 -6.76 -64.05 3.58
N PRO A 136 -6.04 -64.56 2.55
CA PRO A 136 -5.90 -63.84 1.28
C PRO A 136 -7.24 -63.56 0.59
N VAL A 137 -8.20 -64.49 0.68
CA VAL A 137 -9.54 -64.33 0.11
C VAL A 137 -10.37 -63.30 0.89
N PHE A 138 -10.20 -63.23 2.21
CA PHE A 138 -10.81 -62.20 3.04
C PHE A 138 -10.17 -60.84 2.80
N THR A 139 -8.85 -60.75 2.68
CA THR A 139 -8.12 -59.54 2.28
C THR A 139 -8.62 -59.04 0.93
N GLU A 140 -8.70 -59.91 -0.10
CA GLU A 140 -9.24 -59.56 -1.41
C GLU A 140 -10.67 -59.02 -1.31
N ARG A 141 -11.56 -59.68 -0.58
CA ARG A 141 -12.96 -59.24 -0.45
C ARG A 141 -13.12 -57.96 0.37
N ILE A 142 -12.23 -57.73 1.34
CA ILE A 142 -12.16 -56.48 2.11
C ILE A 142 -11.63 -55.37 1.20
N MET A 143 -10.59 -55.64 0.42
CA MET A 143 -10.02 -54.69 -0.54
C MET A 143 -10.99 -54.37 -1.66
N ASP A 144 -11.68 -55.33 -2.26
CA ASP A 144 -12.75 -55.11 -3.25
C ASP A 144 -13.89 -54.25 -2.68
N ASN A 145 -14.23 -54.44 -1.40
CA ASN A 145 -15.21 -53.58 -0.75
C ASN A 145 -14.65 -52.18 -0.48
N LEU A 146 -13.39 -52.04 -0.06
CA LEU A 146 -12.76 -50.75 0.24
C LEU A 146 -12.49 -49.94 -1.04
N THR A 147 -12.11 -50.60 -2.12
CA THR A 147 -11.90 -50.01 -3.45
C THR A 147 -13.19 -49.86 -4.24
N SER A 148 -14.32 -50.37 -3.75
CA SER A 148 -15.63 -50.13 -4.37
C SER A 148 -15.99 -48.65 -4.34
N GLU A 149 -16.64 -48.16 -5.40
CA GLU A 149 -17.08 -46.77 -5.51
C GLU A 149 -17.94 -46.31 -4.32
N ALA A 150 -18.79 -47.20 -3.79
CA ALA A 150 -19.63 -46.90 -2.64
C ALA A 150 -18.84 -46.71 -1.32
N SER A 151 -17.75 -47.46 -1.11
CA SER A 151 -16.89 -47.28 0.07
C SER A 151 -15.97 -46.09 -0.09
N LYS A 152 -15.44 -45.84 -1.30
CA LYS A 152 -14.70 -44.62 -1.62
C LYS A 152 -15.53 -43.38 -1.34
N GLU A 153 -16.79 -43.33 -1.80
CA GLU A 153 -17.69 -42.20 -1.50
C GLU A 153 -17.93 -42.02 0.01
N ARG A 154 -18.10 -43.10 0.77
CA ARG A 154 -18.25 -43.02 2.23
C ARG A 154 -16.99 -42.50 2.91
N LEU A 155 -15.80 -42.97 2.51
CA LEU A 155 -14.53 -42.51 3.05
C LEU A 155 -14.27 -41.04 2.71
N LYS A 156 -14.55 -40.63 1.46
CA LYS A 156 -14.50 -39.21 1.04
C LYS A 156 -15.46 -38.34 1.85
N GLY A 157 -16.66 -38.85 2.16
CA GLY A 157 -17.63 -38.19 3.03
C GLY A 157 -17.13 -38.00 4.46
N ILE A 158 -16.61 -39.07 5.08
CA ILE A 158 -16.04 -39.00 6.44
C ILE A 158 -14.85 -38.05 6.49
N ALA A 159 -13.94 -38.13 5.51
CA ALA A 159 -12.79 -37.24 5.43
C ALA A 159 -13.20 -35.77 5.27
N SER A 160 -14.22 -35.50 4.45
CA SER A 160 -14.77 -34.15 4.26
C SER A 160 -15.41 -33.62 5.55
N GLU A 161 -16.20 -34.44 6.25
CA GLU A 161 -16.83 -34.04 7.52
C GLU A 161 -15.79 -33.77 8.62
N GLN A 162 -14.74 -34.59 8.70
CA GLN A 162 -13.63 -34.36 9.62
C GLN A 162 -12.86 -33.07 9.26
N LEU A 163 -12.61 -32.82 7.97
CA LEU A 163 -11.99 -31.58 7.51
C LEU A 163 -12.83 -30.36 7.94
N ASP A 164 -14.14 -30.39 7.73
CA ASP A 164 -15.06 -29.32 8.14
C ASP A 164 -15.00 -29.07 9.65
N GLU A 165 -14.95 -30.13 10.46
CA GLU A 165 -14.82 -30.03 11.91
C GLU A 165 -13.47 -29.42 12.34
N PHE A 166 -12.37 -29.80 11.68
CA PHE A 166 -11.04 -29.26 11.97
C PHE A 166 -10.91 -27.78 11.56
N VAL A 167 -11.38 -27.44 10.36
CA VAL A 167 -11.43 -26.06 9.84
C VAL A 167 -12.23 -25.16 10.81
N GLY A 168 -13.42 -25.61 11.22
CA GLY A 168 -14.26 -24.87 12.16
C GLY A 168 -13.64 -24.63 13.55
N LYS A 169 -12.66 -25.46 13.98
CA LYS A 169 -11.91 -25.25 15.23
C LYS A 169 -10.76 -24.27 15.10
N ILE A 170 -10.22 -24.09 13.89
CA ILE A 170 -9.03 -23.27 13.62
C ILE A 170 -9.42 -21.82 13.32
N TYR A 171 -10.64 -21.60 12.80
CA TYR A 171 -11.15 -20.28 12.44
C TYR A 171 -11.06 -19.24 13.57
N ASP A 172 -10.38 -18.12 13.30
CA ASP A 172 -10.28 -16.97 14.21
C ASP A 172 -10.97 -15.73 13.63
N ASN A 173 -12.08 -15.30 14.25
CA ASN A 173 -12.84 -14.15 13.76
C ASN A 173 -12.12 -12.80 13.92
N ARG A 174 -11.02 -12.71 14.69
CA ARG A 174 -10.34 -11.45 15.03
C ARG A 174 -9.83 -10.66 13.82
N ASP A 175 -9.26 -11.34 12.83
CA ASP A 175 -8.73 -10.70 11.62
C ASP A 175 -9.85 -10.01 10.83
N SER A 176 -11.01 -10.67 10.76
CA SER A 176 -12.14 -10.17 9.98
C SER A 176 -12.79 -8.92 10.63
N LEU A 177 -12.69 -8.76 11.95
CA LEU A 177 -13.25 -7.61 12.67
C LEU A 177 -12.58 -6.29 12.28
N ASN A 178 -11.28 -6.31 11.92
CA ASN A 178 -10.53 -5.11 11.56
C ASN A 178 -10.78 -4.66 10.11
N ILE A 179 -11.05 -5.60 9.20
CA ILE A 179 -11.26 -5.32 7.77
C ILE A 179 -12.75 -5.15 7.38
N ARG A 180 -13.69 -5.77 8.10
CA ARG A 180 -15.14 -5.65 7.84
C ARG A 180 -15.65 -4.21 7.77
N PRO A 181 -15.22 -3.27 8.63
CA PRO A 181 -15.65 -1.88 8.53
C PRO A 181 -15.27 -1.22 7.19
N LEU A 182 -14.12 -1.62 6.61
CA LEU A 182 -13.68 -1.12 5.31
C LEU A 182 -14.53 -1.70 4.17
N PHE A 183 -14.90 -2.97 4.25
CA PHE A 183 -15.81 -3.59 3.29
C PHE A 183 -17.20 -2.93 3.28
N GLN A 184 -17.73 -2.62 4.47
CA GLN A 184 -19.00 -1.89 4.60
C GLN A 184 -18.92 -0.46 4.05
N MET A 185 -17.80 0.25 4.26
CA MET A 185 -17.60 1.60 3.73
C MET A 185 -17.62 1.65 2.20
N TYR A 186 -17.17 0.58 1.54
CA TYR A 186 -17.15 0.46 0.09
C TYR A 186 -18.36 -0.31 -0.47
N ASN A 187 -19.25 -0.81 0.38
CA ASN A 187 -20.41 -1.63 0.04
C ASN A 187 -20.03 -2.86 -0.81
N VAL A 188 -18.99 -3.57 -0.37
CA VAL A 188 -18.44 -4.76 -1.02
C VAL A 188 -18.34 -5.90 -0.03
N ASP A 189 -18.58 -7.13 -0.49
CA ASP A 189 -18.60 -8.31 0.38
C ASP A 189 -17.32 -9.16 0.27
N SER A 190 -16.41 -8.81 -0.64
CA SER A 190 -15.17 -9.57 -0.88
C SER A 190 -13.94 -8.68 -1.00
N ARG A 191 -12.79 -9.26 -0.62
CA ARG A 191 -11.47 -8.62 -0.76
C ARG A 191 -11.14 -8.27 -2.21
N SER A 192 -11.50 -9.15 -3.15
CA SER A 192 -11.31 -8.90 -4.59
C SER A 192 -12.12 -7.69 -5.08
N ALA A 193 -13.41 -7.63 -4.74
CA ALA A 193 -14.27 -6.50 -5.12
C ALA A 193 -13.81 -5.18 -4.49
N PHE A 194 -13.37 -5.22 -3.21
CA PHE A 194 -12.74 -4.08 -2.55
C PHE A 194 -11.48 -3.62 -3.28
N ASN A 195 -10.59 -4.55 -3.63
CA ASN A 195 -9.34 -4.24 -4.31
C ASN A 195 -9.57 -3.57 -5.66
N GLU A 196 -10.53 -4.06 -6.45
CA GLU A 196 -10.90 -3.46 -7.73
C GLU A 196 -11.48 -2.05 -7.55
N ALA A 197 -12.42 -1.89 -6.61
CA ALA A 197 -13.04 -0.59 -6.32
C ALA A 197 -12.02 0.45 -5.83
N ALA A 198 -11.12 0.06 -4.91
CA ALA A 198 -10.08 0.91 -4.38
C ALA A 198 -9.05 1.32 -5.47
N LYS A 199 -8.56 0.37 -6.26
CA LYS A 199 -7.64 0.64 -7.38
C LYS A 199 -8.27 1.58 -8.41
N LYS A 200 -9.53 1.34 -8.79
CA LYS A 200 -10.28 2.20 -9.73
C LYS A 200 -10.48 3.62 -9.18
N LYS A 201 -10.88 3.75 -7.91
CA LYS A 201 -11.08 5.04 -7.25
C LYS A 201 -9.76 5.82 -7.16
N ALA A 202 -8.68 5.16 -6.76
CA ALA A 202 -7.37 5.79 -6.65
C ALA A 202 -6.82 6.24 -8.00
N ALA A 203 -6.96 5.44 -9.06
CA ALA A 203 -6.53 5.81 -10.42
C ALA A 203 -7.31 7.03 -10.95
N ALA A 204 -8.61 7.11 -10.69
CA ALA A 204 -9.42 8.27 -11.06
C ALA A 204 -8.96 9.54 -10.33
N LEU A 205 -8.76 9.44 -9.00
CA LEU A 205 -8.28 10.54 -8.17
C LEU A 205 -6.87 11.00 -8.57
N GLU A 206 -6.00 10.06 -8.94
CA GLU A 206 -4.65 10.34 -9.42
C GLU A 206 -4.69 11.18 -10.69
N ARG A 207 -5.45 10.73 -11.70
CA ARG A 207 -5.60 11.45 -12.96
C ARG A 207 -6.15 12.86 -12.75
N THR A 208 -7.18 13.01 -11.92
CA THR A 208 -7.73 14.34 -11.61
C THR A 208 -6.72 15.23 -10.89
N THR A 209 -5.94 14.67 -9.96
CA THR A 209 -4.91 15.41 -9.22
C THR A 209 -3.82 15.92 -10.18
N TYR A 210 -3.31 15.06 -11.06
CA TYR A 210 -2.30 15.46 -12.05
C TYR A 210 -2.83 16.51 -13.01
N ASN A 211 -4.08 16.39 -13.46
CA ASN A 211 -4.69 17.41 -14.32
C ASN A 211 -4.70 18.79 -13.64
N TYR A 212 -5.14 18.89 -12.38
CA TYR A 212 -5.12 20.15 -11.64
C TYR A 212 -3.70 20.66 -11.38
N ALA A 213 -2.76 19.76 -11.08
CA ALA A 213 -1.35 20.13 -10.94
C ALA A 213 -0.79 20.70 -12.25
N PHE A 214 -1.05 20.08 -13.40
CA PHE A 214 -0.61 20.58 -14.70
C PHE A 214 -1.25 21.92 -15.07
N VAL A 215 -2.53 22.13 -14.74
CA VAL A 215 -3.17 23.45 -14.92
C VAL A 215 -2.44 24.50 -14.08
N LEU A 216 -2.13 24.21 -12.82
CA LEU A 216 -1.38 25.11 -11.95
C LEU A 216 0.01 25.43 -12.51
N LEU A 217 0.74 24.42 -12.99
CA LEU A 217 2.04 24.59 -13.66
C LEU A 217 1.91 25.43 -14.94
N GLY A 218 0.85 25.21 -15.72
CA GLY A 218 0.54 26.00 -16.91
C GLY A 218 0.30 27.47 -16.58
N ILE A 219 -0.40 27.76 -15.48
CA ILE A 219 -0.60 29.15 -15.01
C ILE A 219 0.74 29.76 -14.57
N CYS A 220 1.59 29.03 -13.83
CA CYS A 220 2.94 29.49 -13.48
C CYS A 220 3.76 29.84 -14.73
N LEU A 221 3.76 28.96 -15.74
CA LEU A 221 4.47 29.19 -16.99
C LEU A 221 3.90 30.38 -17.78
N LEU A 222 2.57 30.53 -17.82
CA LEU A 222 1.92 31.69 -18.44
C LEU A 222 2.33 33.00 -17.74
N PHE A 223 2.45 33.01 -16.42
CA PHE A 223 2.92 34.17 -15.67
C PHE A 223 4.42 34.46 -15.88
N LEU A 224 5.25 33.45 -16.12
CA LEU A 224 6.64 33.65 -16.51
C LEU A 224 6.74 34.25 -17.93
N LEU A 225 5.98 33.73 -18.89
CA LEU A 225 5.97 34.25 -20.26
C LEU A 225 5.38 35.67 -20.34
N GLY A 226 4.32 35.94 -19.59
CA GLY A 226 3.70 37.26 -19.51
C GLY A 226 4.66 38.34 -18.99
N TRP A 227 5.66 37.95 -18.19
CA TRP A 227 6.71 38.87 -17.75
C TRP A 227 7.46 39.52 -18.91
N PHE A 228 7.75 38.78 -19.99
CA PHE A 228 8.48 39.30 -21.14
C PHE A 228 7.75 40.48 -21.80
N PHE A 229 6.41 40.43 -21.87
CA PHE A 229 5.58 41.51 -22.42
C PHE A 229 5.46 42.72 -21.47
N ILE A 230 5.61 42.50 -20.17
CA ILE A 230 5.49 43.54 -19.14
C ILE A 230 6.83 44.22 -18.87
N MET A 231 7.94 43.55 -19.19
CA MET A 231 9.30 44.06 -19.02
C MET A 231 9.53 45.46 -19.60
N PRO A 232 9.03 45.83 -20.80
CA PRO A 232 9.20 47.18 -21.36
C PRO A 232 8.36 48.26 -20.64
N ARG A 233 7.31 47.87 -19.90
CA ARG A 233 6.28 48.77 -19.39
C ARG A 233 6.37 48.94 -17.86
N TYR A 234 7.18 49.90 -17.41
CA TYR A 234 7.47 50.14 -15.98
C TYR A 234 6.23 50.21 -15.08
N ARG A 235 5.16 50.91 -15.51
CA ARG A 235 3.93 51.12 -14.72
C ARG A 235 3.21 49.82 -14.33
N PHE A 236 3.46 48.73 -15.05
CA PHE A 236 2.80 47.45 -14.89
C PHE A 236 3.65 46.39 -14.15
N GLN A 237 4.94 46.67 -13.93
CA GLN A 237 5.86 45.71 -13.32
C GLN A 237 5.49 45.39 -11.86
N LYS A 238 5.20 46.41 -11.06
CA LYS A 238 4.82 46.25 -9.63
C LYS A 238 3.56 45.42 -9.42
N PRO A 239 2.39 45.74 -10.03
CA PRO A 239 1.18 44.96 -9.81
C PRO A 239 1.32 43.52 -10.31
N TYR A 240 1.98 43.31 -11.46
CA TYR A 240 2.17 41.98 -12.01
C TYR A 240 3.10 41.12 -11.15
N PHE A 241 4.18 41.70 -10.63
CA PHE A 241 5.06 41.02 -9.70
C PHE A 241 4.32 40.58 -8.43
N LEU A 242 3.42 41.42 -7.89
CA LEU A 242 2.61 41.06 -6.73
C LEU A 242 1.69 39.87 -7.03
N SER A 243 1.10 39.82 -8.22
CA SER A 243 0.33 38.64 -8.66
C SER A 243 1.20 37.38 -8.77
N CYS A 244 2.44 37.49 -9.26
CA CYS A 244 3.39 36.36 -9.24
C CYS A 244 3.72 35.90 -7.81
N VAL A 245 3.90 36.81 -6.86
CA VAL A 245 4.12 36.44 -5.45
C VAL A 245 2.92 35.68 -4.88
N ALA A 246 1.69 36.13 -5.17
CA ALA A 246 0.48 35.43 -4.74
C ALA A 246 0.39 34.02 -5.35
N LEU A 247 0.69 33.87 -6.65
CA LEU A 247 0.73 32.57 -7.32
C LEU A 247 1.81 31.63 -6.71
N ALA A 248 2.99 32.17 -6.39
CA ALA A 248 4.05 31.43 -5.72
C ALA A 248 3.61 30.93 -4.34
N LEU A 249 2.90 31.75 -3.56
CA LEU A 249 2.34 31.37 -2.27
C LEU A 249 1.31 30.25 -2.39
N ILE A 250 0.39 30.34 -3.36
CA ILE A 250 -0.59 29.27 -3.63
C ILE A 250 0.13 27.96 -3.95
N THR A 251 1.09 28.01 -4.88
CA THR A 251 1.84 26.82 -5.32
C THR A 251 2.66 26.21 -4.19
N LEU A 252 3.30 27.04 -3.35
CA LEU A 252 4.05 26.59 -2.17
C LEU A 252 3.14 25.84 -1.18
N LEU A 253 2.01 26.45 -0.82
CA LEU A 253 1.07 25.86 0.15
C LEU A 253 0.50 24.54 -0.37
N THR A 254 0.09 24.48 -1.64
CA THR A 254 -0.40 23.25 -2.25
C THR A 254 0.69 22.17 -2.31
N GLY A 255 1.92 22.52 -2.70
CA GLY A 255 3.03 21.57 -2.80
C GLY A 255 3.43 20.97 -1.45
N LEU A 256 3.48 21.79 -0.39
CA LEU A 256 3.85 21.34 0.96
C LEU A 256 2.76 20.54 1.67
N ALA A 257 1.48 20.86 1.41
CA ALA A 257 0.35 20.17 2.03
C ALA A 257 -0.03 18.86 1.34
N SER A 258 0.28 18.73 0.04
CA SER A 258 -0.01 17.51 -0.71
C SER A 258 1.04 16.41 -0.43
N PRO A 259 0.67 15.12 -0.48
CA PRO A 259 1.62 14.02 -0.40
C PRO A 259 2.77 14.17 -1.41
N MET A 260 4.00 13.97 -0.94
CA MET A 260 5.22 14.19 -1.75
C MET A 260 5.94 12.89 -2.08
N ILE A 261 6.03 11.97 -1.12
CA ILE A 261 6.59 10.63 -1.31
C ILE A 261 5.53 9.61 -0.93
N GLU A 262 5.39 8.59 -1.76
CA GLU A 262 4.71 7.35 -1.42
C GLU A 262 5.72 6.21 -1.39
N ILE A 263 5.74 5.48 -0.29
CA ILE A 263 6.52 4.27 -0.10
C ILE A 263 5.51 3.12 -0.12
N ASP A 264 5.70 2.17 -1.03
CA ASP A 264 4.86 0.98 -1.19
C ASP A 264 5.78 -0.21 -1.47
N ALA A 265 5.92 -1.07 -0.46
CA ALA A 265 6.72 -2.29 -0.52
C ALA A 265 5.79 -3.49 -0.32
N ARG A 266 5.81 -4.43 -1.26
CA ARG A 266 4.91 -5.58 -1.24
C ARG A 266 5.52 -6.82 -1.88
N ILE A 267 4.96 -7.97 -1.52
CA ILE A 267 5.07 -9.22 -2.26
C ILE A 267 3.92 -9.22 -3.27
N SER A 268 4.23 -8.98 -4.53
CA SER A 268 3.25 -8.93 -5.62
C SER A 268 2.59 -10.27 -5.84
N GLU A 269 3.38 -11.34 -5.80
CA GLU A 269 2.91 -12.71 -5.95
C GLU A 269 3.80 -13.65 -5.15
N LEU A 270 3.18 -14.56 -4.41
CA LEU A 270 3.82 -15.72 -3.80
C LEU A 270 3.00 -16.93 -4.23
N ASP A 271 3.62 -17.84 -4.96
CA ASP A 271 3.02 -19.09 -5.41
C ASP A 271 3.83 -20.26 -4.81
N LEU A 272 3.13 -21.09 -4.02
CA LEU A 272 3.67 -22.21 -3.29
C LEU A 272 3.07 -23.50 -3.89
N VAL A 273 3.92 -24.45 -4.24
CA VAL A 273 3.47 -25.75 -4.74
C VAL A 273 3.41 -26.72 -3.56
N LEU A 274 2.21 -27.10 -3.17
CA LEU A 274 1.95 -28.13 -2.15
C LEU A 274 1.02 -29.19 -2.73
N LEU A 275 1.37 -30.47 -2.59
CA LEU A 275 0.59 -31.60 -3.14
C LEU A 275 0.25 -31.41 -4.63
N GLU A 276 1.23 -30.93 -5.42
CA GLU A 276 1.07 -30.60 -6.85
C GLU A 276 0.02 -29.52 -7.17
N GLN A 277 -0.47 -28.80 -6.14
CA GLN A 277 -1.40 -27.68 -6.28
C GLN A 277 -0.71 -26.36 -5.94
N HIS A 278 -1.18 -25.30 -6.60
CA HIS A 278 -0.64 -23.94 -6.46
C HIS A 278 -1.44 -23.13 -5.45
N ILE A 279 -0.81 -22.78 -4.32
CA ILE A 279 -1.37 -21.85 -3.33
C ILE A 279 -0.80 -20.46 -3.62
N ARG A 280 -1.67 -19.52 -4.02
CA ARG A 280 -1.25 -18.17 -4.45
C ARG A 280 -1.71 -17.08 -3.49
N PHE A 281 -0.75 -16.28 -3.04
CA PHE A 281 -0.99 -15.03 -2.33
C PHE A 281 -0.55 -13.86 -3.19
N THR A 282 -1.50 -13.00 -3.57
CA THR A 282 -1.23 -11.82 -4.41
C THR A 282 -1.34 -10.53 -3.60
N ASP A 283 -0.61 -9.49 -4.01
CA ASP A 283 -0.72 -8.12 -3.47
C ASP A 283 -0.52 -8.04 -1.94
N GLN A 284 0.45 -8.77 -1.38
CA GLN A 284 0.71 -8.76 0.07
C GLN A 284 1.60 -7.57 0.46
N ILE A 285 1.01 -6.55 1.08
CA ILE A 285 1.71 -5.32 1.44
C ILE A 285 2.49 -5.48 2.73
N LEU A 286 3.80 -5.18 2.66
CA LEU A 286 4.72 -5.19 3.79
C LEU A 286 4.79 -3.82 4.47
N PHE A 287 4.79 -2.75 3.67
CA PHE A 287 4.88 -1.39 4.18
C PHE A 287 4.26 -0.41 3.20
N TYR A 288 3.36 0.45 3.69
CA TYR A 288 2.77 1.52 2.89
C TYR A 288 2.69 2.83 3.69
N ARG A 289 3.22 3.92 3.11
CA ARG A 289 3.07 5.29 3.63
C ARG A 289 3.06 6.30 2.51
N SER A 290 2.07 7.19 2.50
CA SER A 290 2.00 8.35 1.59
C SER A 290 1.77 9.61 2.42
N LYS A 291 2.76 10.49 2.49
CA LYS A 291 2.75 11.65 3.40
C LYS A 291 3.31 12.93 2.75
N SER A 292 2.81 14.05 3.22
CA SER A 292 3.31 15.41 2.94
C SER A 292 4.40 15.82 3.93
N ILE A 293 5.16 16.87 3.63
CA ILE A 293 6.15 17.42 4.58
C ILE A 293 5.45 17.90 5.86
N LEU A 294 4.27 18.53 5.74
CA LEU A 294 3.54 19.02 6.91
C LEU A 294 3.13 17.88 7.84
N GLU A 295 2.66 16.76 7.29
CA GLU A 295 2.35 15.57 8.08
C GLU A 295 3.60 14.95 8.70
N VAL A 296 4.73 14.88 7.97
CA VAL A 296 5.99 14.36 8.52
C VAL A 296 6.47 15.23 9.67
N VAL A 297 6.42 16.55 9.54
CA VAL A 297 6.74 17.50 10.63
C VAL A 297 5.84 17.25 11.83
N GLN A 298 4.53 17.11 11.61
CA GLN A 298 3.58 16.85 12.68
C GLN A 298 3.90 15.55 13.41
N ILE A 299 4.12 14.46 12.68
CA ILE A 299 4.49 13.15 13.25
C ILE A 299 5.77 13.26 14.10
N LEU A 300 6.79 13.96 13.60
CA LEU A 300 8.06 14.13 14.32
C LEU A 300 7.93 14.96 15.59
N LEU A 301 7.05 15.97 15.59
CA LEU A 301 6.75 16.77 16.77
C LEU A 301 5.91 15.98 17.79
N ASP A 302 4.95 15.18 17.32
CA ASP A 302 4.06 14.39 18.18
C ASP A 302 4.77 13.18 18.82
N THR A 303 5.91 12.76 18.28
CA THR A 303 6.69 11.60 18.78
C THR A 303 7.25 11.81 20.21
N GLY A 304 7.28 13.04 20.73
CA GLY A 304 7.70 13.31 22.12
C GLY A 304 9.22 13.27 22.38
N LYS A 305 10.01 12.80 21.42
CA LYS A 305 11.48 12.70 21.53
C LYS A 305 12.14 14.01 21.12
N PHE A 306 13.08 14.50 21.93
CA PHE A 306 13.78 15.77 21.68
C PHE A 306 14.47 15.80 20.30
N ASP A 307 15.17 14.72 19.92
CA ASP A 307 15.86 14.62 18.63
C ASP A 307 14.89 14.73 17.45
N SER A 308 13.77 13.99 17.51
CA SER A 308 12.71 14.03 16.49
C SER A 308 12.06 15.41 16.42
N MET A 309 11.76 16.02 17.57
CA MET A 309 11.18 17.36 17.65
C MET A 309 12.11 18.43 17.07
N LEU A 310 13.41 18.33 17.33
CA LEU A 310 14.42 19.24 16.78
C LEU A 310 14.44 19.11 15.25
N VAL A 311 14.51 17.88 14.72
CA VAL A 311 14.51 17.63 13.27
C VAL A 311 13.22 18.17 12.63
N GLY A 312 12.05 17.87 13.21
CA GLY A 312 10.77 18.38 12.73
C GLY A 312 10.70 19.92 12.74
N SER A 313 11.20 20.56 13.80
CA SER A 313 11.26 22.02 13.91
C SER A 313 12.18 22.65 12.85
N LEU A 314 13.33 22.02 12.57
CA LEU A 314 14.24 22.46 11.51
C LEU A 314 13.56 22.34 10.13
N ILE A 315 12.93 21.20 9.83
CA ILE A 315 12.22 21.00 8.56
C ILE A 315 11.13 22.06 8.38
N LEU A 316 10.34 22.34 9.43
CA LEU A 316 9.31 23.38 9.41
C LEU A 316 9.90 24.78 9.14
N ALA A 317 10.98 25.12 9.85
CA ALA A 317 11.65 26.40 9.70
C ALA A 317 12.15 26.62 8.26
N PHE A 318 12.81 25.60 7.70
CA PHE A 318 13.47 25.72 6.40
C PHE A 318 12.56 25.48 5.20
N SER A 319 11.53 24.65 5.31
CA SER A 319 10.68 24.25 4.18
C SER A 319 9.40 25.07 4.09
N VAL A 320 8.95 25.65 5.21
CA VAL A 320 7.68 26.37 5.29
C VAL A 320 7.90 27.81 5.68
N ILE A 321 8.47 28.05 6.88
CA ILE A 321 8.56 29.40 7.46
C ILE A 321 9.45 30.30 6.60
N LEU A 322 10.64 29.84 6.21
CA LEU A 322 11.57 30.63 5.42
C LEU A 322 11.06 30.94 4.01
N PRO A 323 10.58 29.97 3.19
CA PRO A 323 10.00 30.25 1.89
C PRO A 323 8.80 31.20 1.95
N PHE A 324 7.90 30.99 2.91
CA PHE A 324 6.73 31.85 3.12
C PHE A 324 7.14 33.28 3.52
N SER A 325 8.07 33.41 4.47
CA SER A 325 8.59 34.71 4.92
C SER A 325 9.30 35.44 3.78
N LYS A 326 10.07 34.74 2.94
CA LYS A 326 10.74 35.30 1.77
C LYS A 326 9.75 35.91 0.78
N LEU A 327 8.69 35.18 0.43
CA LEU A 327 7.63 35.68 -0.46
C LEU A 327 6.91 36.89 0.15
N SER A 328 6.61 36.83 1.44
CA SER A 328 5.96 37.93 2.18
C SER A 328 6.84 39.19 2.20
N CYS A 329 8.14 39.04 2.44
CA CYS A 329 9.09 40.15 2.38
C CYS A 329 9.22 40.73 0.96
N ASN A 330 9.19 39.92 -0.10
CA ASN A 330 9.20 40.42 -1.47
C ASN A 330 7.98 41.31 -1.76
N ALA A 331 6.79 40.91 -1.31
CA ALA A 331 5.58 41.73 -1.41
C ALA A 331 5.72 43.03 -0.60
N LEU A 332 6.14 42.94 0.66
CA LEU A 332 6.31 44.10 1.55
C LEU A 332 7.35 45.10 1.05
N PHE A 333 8.47 44.62 0.50
CA PHE A 333 9.55 45.46 -0.03
C PHE A 333 9.09 46.35 -1.20
N LEU A 334 8.14 45.85 -2.00
CA LEU A 334 7.54 46.59 -3.10
C LEU A 334 6.44 47.56 -2.65
N LEU A 335 5.64 47.18 -1.65
CA LEU A 335 4.51 47.98 -1.18
C LEU A 335 4.94 49.13 -0.25
N VAL A 336 5.95 48.93 0.61
CA VAL A 336 6.30 49.88 1.66
C VAL A 336 7.76 50.33 1.58
N LYS A 337 8.00 51.55 1.07
CA LYS A 337 9.35 52.14 0.95
C LYS A 337 10.10 52.23 2.29
N LYS A 338 9.40 52.49 3.41
CA LYS A 338 10.02 52.58 4.75
C LYS A 338 10.66 51.27 5.21
N VAL A 339 10.13 50.13 4.78
CA VAL A 339 10.57 48.79 5.20
C VAL A 339 11.86 48.38 4.49
N ARG A 340 12.22 49.05 3.38
CA ARG A 340 13.45 48.82 2.62
C ARG A 340 14.74 49.10 3.42
N LYS A 341 14.66 49.88 4.50
CA LYS A 341 15.79 50.21 5.38
C LYS A 341 16.12 49.10 6.38
N ASN A 342 15.22 48.14 6.60
CA ASN A 342 15.46 47.05 7.55
C ASN A 342 16.42 46.01 6.96
N VAL A 343 17.56 45.79 7.63
CA VAL A 343 18.61 44.87 7.21
C VAL A 343 18.09 43.44 7.05
N VAL A 344 17.20 42.99 7.94
CA VAL A 344 16.65 41.62 7.91
C VAL A 344 15.78 41.41 6.67
N ILE A 345 14.89 42.36 6.36
CA ILE A 345 13.97 42.25 5.23
C ILE A 345 14.73 42.42 3.91
N HIS A 346 15.71 43.32 3.87
CA HIS A 346 16.60 43.45 2.72
C HIS A 346 17.42 42.17 2.49
N TRP A 347 17.97 41.57 3.54
CA TRP A 347 18.70 40.30 3.46
C TRP A 347 17.80 39.16 2.98
N LEU A 348 16.58 39.03 3.54
CA LEU A 348 15.63 37.99 3.18
C LEU A 348 15.14 38.12 1.72
N ALA A 349 14.92 39.35 1.23
CA ALA A 349 14.47 39.58 -0.15
C ALA A 349 15.60 39.40 -1.19
N TYR A 350 16.82 39.90 -0.91
CA TYR A 350 17.91 39.96 -1.90
C TYR A 350 18.98 38.88 -1.77
N LYS A 351 19.34 38.48 -0.54
CA LYS A 351 20.49 37.61 -0.25
C LYS A 351 20.08 36.17 0.06
N SER A 352 18.90 35.95 0.63
CA SER A 352 18.38 34.59 0.93
C SER A 352 18.22 33.73 -0.33
N GLY A 353 18.02 34.33 -1.52
CA GLY A 353 17.95 33.58 -2.78
C GLY A 353 19.22 32.81 -3.15
N LYS A 354 20.40 33.21 -2.64
CA LYS A 354 21.66 32.46 -2.84
C LYS A 354 21.79 31.25 -1.92
N TRP A 355 21.01 31.22 -0.84
CA TRP A 355 21.02 30.19 0.20
C TRP A 355 19.65 29.51 0.27
N SER A 356 19.00 29.35 -0.88
CA SER A 356 17.64 28.81 -0.98
C SER A 356 17.64 27.35 -0.51
N MET A 357 17.31 27.14 0.75
CA MET A 357 17.22 25.79 1.33
C MET A 357 16.08 24.97 0.72
N ALA A 358 15.14 25.61 0.02
CA ALA A 358 14.10 24.91 -0.72
C ALA A 358 14.70 24.06 -1.86
N ASP A 359 15.78 24.51 -2.50
CA ASP A 359 16.51 23.78 -3.55
C ASP A 359 17.19 22.54 -2.93
N VAL A 360 17.83 22.72 -1.77
CA VAL A 360 18.42 21.62 -0.98
C VAL A 360 17.35 20.62 -0.56
N MET A 361 16.16 21.08 -0.20
CA MET A 361 15.05 20.22 0.18
C MET A 361 14.56 19.36 -1.00
N VAL A 362 14.43 19.93 -2.20
CA VAL A 362 14.09 19.13 -3.40
C VAL A 362 15.11 18.01 -3.61
N VAL A 363 16.40 18.33 -3.49
CA VAL A 363 17.47 17.32 -3.59
C VAL A 363 17.40 16.30 -2.46
N ALA A 364 17.12 16.72 -1.22
CA ALA A 364 17.01 15.82 -0.09
C ALA A 364 15.83 14.84 -0.23
N ILE A 365 14.66 15.31 -0.69
CA ILE A 365 13.49 14.47 -0.97
C ILE A 365 13.80 13.49 -2.10
N PHE A 366 14.48 13.95 -3.15
CA PHE A 366 14.90 13.10 -4.26
C PHE A 366 15.91 12.04 -3.83
N MET A 367 16.96 12.41 -3.07
CA MET A 367 17.95 11.48 -2.54
C MET A 367 17.35 10.50 -1.54
N SER A 368 16.40 10.95 -0.72
CA SER A 368 15.62 10.09 0.17
C SER A 368 14.82 9.07 -0.63
N TYR A 369 14.12 9.50 -1.68
CA TYR A 369 13.41 8.62 -2.61
C TYR A 369 14.35 7.59 -3.26
N VAL A 370 15.47 8.03 -3.84
CA VAL A 370 16.44 7.12 -4.49
C VAL A 370 17.05 6.16 -3.47
N GLY A 371 17.40 6.65 -2.27
CA GLY A 371 17.97 5.85 -1.19
C GLY A 371 17.00 4.80 -0.65
N PHE A 372 15.76 5.20 -0.33
CA PHE A 372 14.72 4.26 0.10
C PHE A 372 14.37 3.27 -1.00
N SER A 373 14.27 3.70 -2.26
CA SER A 373 14.00 2.80 -3.37
C SER A 373 15.11 1.76 -3.52
N GLY A 374 16.38 2.18 -3.53
CA GLY A 374 17.51 1.26 -3.66
C GLY A 374 17.61 0.28 -2.49
N ILE A 375 17.47 0.76 -1.25
CA ILE A 375 17.48 -0.13 -0.08
C ILE A 375 16.31 -1.10 -0.14
N MET A 376 15.11 -0.65 -0.51
CA MET A 376 13.94 -1.51 -0.59
C MET A 376 14.10 -2.56 -1.69
N ASP A 377 14.61 -2.18 -2.86
CA ASP A 377 14.89 -3.10 -3.96
C ASP A 377 15.89 -4.18 -3.53
N ASP A 378 16.98 -3.81 -2.86
CA ASP A 378 17.98 -4.76 -2.35
C ASP A 378 17.38 -5.72 -1.32
N GLN A 379 16.64 -5.21 -0.33
CA GLN A 379 16.00 -6.03 0.71
C GLN A 379 14.93 -6.97 0.12
N LEU A 380 14.10 -6.46 -0.79
CA LEU A 380 13.05 -7.24 -1.46
C LEU A 380 13.65 -8.27 -2.43
N SER A 381 14.74 -7.96 -3.13
CA SER A 381 15.41 -8.92 -4.02
C SER A 381 15.86 -10.19 -3.29
N SER A 382 16.23 -10.08 -2.00
CA SER A 382 16.58 -11.24 -1.16
C SER A 382 15.39 -12.17 -0.86
N LEU A 383 14.17 -11.66 -0.99
CA LEU A 383 12.91 -12.38 -0.84
C LEU A 383 12.38 -12.91 -2.17
N ASN A 384 12.95 -12.49 -3.31
CA ASN A 384 12.68 -13.11 -4.59
C ASN A 384 13.34 -14.49 -4.62
N ARG A 385 12.50 -15.52 -4.65
CA ARG A 385 12.93 -16.90 -4.78
C ARG A 385 12.20 -17.49 -5.95
N ASP A 386 12.95 -18.23 -6.75
CA ASP A 386 12.43 -19.00 -7.87
C ASP A 386 12.97 -20.42 -7.69
N THR A 387 12.20 -21.24 -6.96
CA THR A 387 12.47 -22.66 -6.77
C THR A 387 11.25 -23.46 -7.22
N GLU A 388 11.44 -24.75 -7.51
CA GLU A 388 10.34 -25.62 -7.96
C GLU A 388 9.14 -25.66 -6.99
N ALA A 389 9.38 -25.46 -5.69
CA ALA A 389 8.35 -25.47 -4.66
C ALA A 389 7.81 -24.08 -4.28
N VAL A 390 8.57 -23.00 -4.52
CA VAL A 390 8.23 -21.65 -4.07
C VAL A 390 8.70 -20.62 -5.09
N THR A 391 7.75 -19.86 -5.63
CA THR A 391 8.03 -18.67 -6.44
C THR A 391 7.51 -17.43 -5.72
N SER A 392 8.38 -16.43 -5.55
CA SER A 392 8.08 -15.19 -4.82
C SER A 392 8.56 -14.01 -5.65
N ILE A 393 7.65 -13.09 -5.94
CA ILE A 393 7.88 -11.85 -6.66
C ILE A 393 7.54 -10.70 -5.72
N THR A 394 8.56 -9.98 -5.30
CA THR A 394 8.47 -8.75 -4.53
C THR A 394 8.65 -7.54 -5.44
N THR A 395 7.97 -6.44 -5.10
CA THR A 395 8.00 -5.22 -5.89
C THR A 395 7.97 -4.01 -4.98
N ASN A 396 8.84 -3.06 -5.31
CA ASN A 396 8.86 -1.73 -4.76
C ASN A 396 8.15 -0.77 -5.72
N LEU A 397 7.05 -0.17 -5.26
CA LEU A 397 6.25 0.80 -6.00
C LEU A 397 6.39 2.21 -5.40
N THR A 398 7.50 2.46 -4.69
CA THR A 398 7.84 3.79 -4.17
C THR A 398 7.84 4.79 -5.33
N SER A 399 7.16 5.93 -5.15
CA SER A 399 6.99 6.93 -6.20
C SER A 399 6.90 8.35 -5.66
N LEU A 400 7.31 9.30 -6.50
CA LEU A 400 7.15 10.74 -6.24
C LEU A 400 5.74 11.19 -6.60
N ARG A 401 5.12 11.93 -5.71
CA ARG A 401 3.71 12.34 -5.82
C ARG A 401 3.56 13.80 -6.26
N PRO A 402 2.35 14.21 -6.69
CA PRO A 402 2.10 15.57 -7.20
C PRO A 402 2.61 16.71 -6.30
N GLY A 403 2.61 16.53 -4.97
CA GLY A 403 3.15 17.53 -4.04
C GLY A 403 4.63 17.86 -4.30
N PHE A 404 5.45 16.85 -4.62
CA PHE A 404 6.86 17.03 -4.96
C PHE A 404 7.04 17.92 -6.20
N TYR A 405 6.31 17.61 -7.29
CA TYR A 405 6.41 18.36 -8.54
C TYR A 405 5.93 19.81 -8.38
N LEU A 406 4.86 20.03 -7.61
CA LEU A 406 4.37 21.37 -7.30
C LEU A 406 5.35 22.17 -6.44
N PHE A 407 5.97 21.54 -5.43
CA PHE A 407 7.00 22.18 -4.63
C PHE A 407 8.24 22.51 -5.46
N MET A 408 8.72 21.60 -6.30
CA MET A 408 9.81 21.86 -7.24
C MET A 408 9.49 23.03 -8.17
N ALA A 409 8.28 23.07 -8.72
CA ALA A 409 7.85 24.17 -9.57
C ALA A 409 7.82 25.51 -8.81
N PHE A 410 7.36 25.51 -7.56
CA PHE A 410 7.47 26.68 -6.70
C PHE A 410 8.93 27.11 -6.54
N VAL A 411 9.85 26.19 -6.26
CA VAL A 411 11.28 26.49 -6.07
C VAL A 411 11.83 27.19 -7.31
N LEU A 412 11.65 26.59 -8.49
CA LEU A 412 12.10 27.15 -9.76
C LEU A 412 11.46 28.52 -10.04
N PHE A 413 10.15 28.63 -9.85
CA PHE A 413 9.42 29.88 -10.04
C PHE A 413 9.91 30.98 -9.09
N SER A 414 10.20 30.64 -7.83
CA SER A 414 10.69 31.57 -6.82
C SER A 414 12.11 32.08 -7.11
N LEU A 415 12.97 31.24 -7.68
CA LEU A 415 14.33 31.63 -8.11
C LEU A 415 14.25 32.67 -9.23
N VAL A 416 13.39 32.43 -10.24
CA VAL A 416 13.15 33.39 -11.31
C VAL A 416 12.59 34.68 -10.74
N LEU A 417 11.58 34.61 -9.87
CA LEU A 417 10.96 35.78 -9.24
C LEU A 417 11.97 36.63 -8.46
N SER A 418 12.90 36.00 -7.74
CA SER A 418 13.98 36.71 -7.05
C SER A 418 14.92 37.46 -8.00
N SER A 419 15.17 36.93 -9.20
CA SER A 419 15.94 37.63 -10.24
C SER A 419 15.15 38.83 -10.80
N LEU A 420 13.86 38.61 -11.09
CA LEU A 420 12.97 39.64 -11.61
C LEU A 420 12.81 40.83 -10.66
N LEU A 421 12.74 40.58 -9.35
CA LEU A 421 12.65 41.63 -8.33
C LEU A 421 13.81 42.63 -8.42
N LYS A 422 15.04 42.13 -8.66
CA LYS A 422 16.23 42.98 -8.77
C LYS A 422 16.15 43.92 -9.96
N GLU A 423 15.64 43.42 -11.09
CA GLU A 423 15.49 44.20 -12.31
C GLU A 423 14.41 45.28 -12.17
N VAL A 424 13.28 44.98 -11.52
CA VAL A 424 12.23 45.97 -11.22
C VAL A 424 12.77 47.11 -10.36
N LEU A 425 13.51 46.77 -9.31
CA LEU A 425 14.04 47.76 -8.37
C LEU A 425 15.14 48.63 -8.98
N LYS A 426 16.04 48.05 -9.79
CA LYS A 426 17.06 48.81 -10.54
C LYS A 426 16.45 49.82 -11.50
N ARG A 427 15.30 49.51 -12.11
CA ARG A 427 14.58 50.42 -12.99
C ARG A 427 13.83 51.51 -12.22
N GLU A 428 13.28 51.19 -11.05
CA GLU A 428 12.68 52.19 -10.14
C GLU A 428 13.72 53.24 -9.72
N GLU A 429 14.92 52.81 -9.31
CA GLU A 429 16.01 53.73 -8.93
C GLU A 429 16.47 54.62 -10.09
N LYS A 430 16.53 54.09 -11.32
CA LYS A 430 16.90 54.86 -12.53
C LYS A 430 15.84 55.86 -12.99
N LEU A 431 14.59 55.70 -12.59
CA LEU A 431 13.48 56.60 -12.96
C LEU A 431 13.21 57.65 -11.87
N GLU A 432 13.67 57.42 -10.64
CA GLU A 432 13.61 58.35 -9.52
C GLU A 432 14.86 59.24 -9.39
N ALA A 433 15.98 58.85 -10.02
CA ALA A 433 17.19 59.65 -10.23
C ALA A 433 17.10 60.43 -11.55
#